data_AF-A0A7V4XCT6-F1
#
_entry.id   AF-A0A7V4XCT6-F1
#
_cell.length_a   1.000
_cell.length_b   1.000
_cell.length_c   1.000
_cell.angle_alpha   90.00
_cell.angle_beta   90.00
_cell.angle_gamma   90.00
#
_symmetry.space_group_name_H-M   'P 1'
#
loop_
_entity.id
_entity.type
_entity.pdbx_description
1 polymer ?
#
loop_
_entity_poly.entity_id
_entity_poly.type
_entity_poly.pdbx_seq_one_letter_code
_entity_poly.pdbx_strand_id
1 'polypeptide(L)'
;MKAKKSKRELFVFYSRPLFRTCEIICNHAARIFLKKSSLSSEWVRLELDQLNEKRIGFQRDLNIIGGSHGHVCAECRGKCCGGVRERDAFIDRIIQDPETPNLCARRTEGEMAAYKLLAGKEHGGTAVMAAAPVPDHCPELTVEGCRIPYELRPIQCTAYFCRKTIDELSSQECDTGIRALAGLMKIQVRTVMLAIRSRMGKR
;
A
#
# COMPACT_ATOMS: atom_id res chain seq x y z
N MET A 1 -20.75 -13.98 -27.82
CA MET A 1 -21.01 -13.05 -26.69
C MET A 1 -19.89 -13.20 -25.68
N LYS A 2 -19.13 -12.13 -25.36
CA LYS A 2 -18.14 -12.19 -24.26
C LYS A 2 -18.92 -12.10 -22.93
N ALA A 3 -18.82 -13.14 -22.09
CA ALA A 3 -19.41 -13.12 -20.76
C ALA A 3 -18.88 -11.89 -19.99
N LYS A 4 -19.78 -11.05 -19.49
CA LYS A 4 -19.42 -9.87 -18.70
C LYS A 4 -18.90 -10.39 -17.35
N LYS A 5 -17.61 -10.21 -17.08
CA LYS A 5 -17.01 -10.61 -15.78
C LYS A 5 -17.79 -9.95 -14.65
N SER A 6 -18.06 -10.71 -13.60
CA SER A 6 -18.70 -10.19 -12.39
C SER A 6 -17.81 -9.14 -11.72
N LYS A 7 -18.40 -8.24 -10.92
CA LYS A 7 -17.66 -7.20 -10.19
C LYS A 7 -16.62 -7.78 -9.23
N ARG A 8 -16.93 -8.93 -8.62
CA ARG A 8 -16.00 -9.66 -7.75
C ARG A 8 -14.79 -10.19 -8.52
N GLU A 9 -15.01 -10.81 -9.68
CA GLU A 9 -13.89 -11.26 -10.53
C GLU A 9 -13.02 -10.10 -11.01
N LEU A 10 -13.66 -8.98 -11.35
CA LEU A 10 -12.94 -7.76 -11.71
C LEU A 10 -12.12 -7.26 -10.52
N PHE A 11 -12.68 -7.26 -9.31
CA PHE A 11 -11.97 -6.80 -8.13
C PHE A 11 -10.79 -7.73 -7.78
N VAL A 12 -10.94 -9.05 -7.89
CA VAL A 12 -9.83 -10.02 -7.75
C VAL A 12 -8.72 -9.72 -8.75
N PHE A 13 -9.09 -9.43 -10.01
CA PHE A 13 -8.11 -9.10 -11.04
C PHE A 13 -7.36 -7.80 -10.73
N TYR A 14 -8.06 -6.77 -10.24
CA TYR A 14 -7.43 -5.52 -9.81
C TYR A 14 -6.53 -5.72 -8.60
N SER A 15 -7.00 -6.41 -7.56
CA SER A 15 -6.30 -6.53 -6.26
C SER A 15 -5.07 -7.42 -6.31
N ARG A 16 -4.98 -8.34 -7.27
CA ARG A 16 -3.88 -9.31 -7.35
C ARG A 16 -3.03 -9.14 -8.60
N PRO A 17 -3.38 -9.70 -9.78
CA PRO A 17 -2.48 -9.68 -10.93
C PRO A 17 -2.20 -8.26 -11.40
N LEU A 18 -3.22 -7.42 -11.56
CA LEU A 18 -3.02 -6.08 -12.12
C LEU A 18 -2.22 -5.17 -11.18
N PHE A 19 -2.61 -5.10 -9.91
CA PHE A 19 -1.88 -4.31 -8.92
C PHE A 19 -0.44 -4.82 -8.77
N ARG A 20 -0.22 -6.14 -8.71
CA ARG A 20 1.13 -6.71 -8.61
C ARG A 20 2.01 -6.34 -9.79
N THR A 21 1.48 -6.44 -11.01
CA THR A 21 2.21 -6.07 -12.22
C THR A 21 2.57 -4.59 -12.21
N CYS A 22 1.60 -3.71 -11.91
CA CYS A 22 1.83 -2.27 -11.79
C CYS A 22 2.92 -1.97 -10.75
N GLU A 23 2.81 -2.56 -9.57
CA GLU A 23 3.71 -2.38 -8.46
C GLU A 23 5.14 -2.82 -8.81
N ILE A 24 5.32 -4.01 -9.40
CA ILE A 24 6.65 -4.49 -9.85
C ILE A 24 7.27 -3.50 -10.85
N ILE A 25 6.52 -3.13 -11.89
CA ILE A 25 7.02 -2.23 -12.94
C ILE A 25 7.39 -0.87 -12.35
N CYS A 26 6.49 -0.27 -11.58
CA CYS A 26 6.70 1.05 -10.99
C CYS A 26 7.84 1.03 -9.97
N ASN A 27 7.98 -0.04 -9.19
CA ASN A 27 9.07 -0.19 -8.22
C ASN A 27 10.44 -0.25 -8.91
N HIS A 28 10.54 -0.96 -10.04
CA HIS A 28 11.76 -0.98 -10.84
C HIS A 28 12.04 0.39 -11.49
N ALA A 29 11.03 1.04 -12.05
CA ALA A 29 11.19 2.34 -12.70
C ALA A 29 11.50 3.47 -11.70
N ALA A 30 10.98 3.39 -10.47
CA ALA A 30 11.25 4.36 -9.40
C ALA A 30 12.73 4.42 -9.01
N ARG A 31 13.57 3.44 -9.39
CA ARG A 31 15.03 3.48 -9.21
C ARG A 31 15.71 4.68 -9.85
N ILE A 32 15.01 5.42 -10.71
CA ILE A 32 15.46 6.73 -11.18
C ILE A 32 15.74 7.70 -10.02
N PHE A 33 15.01 7.59 -8.90
CA PHE A 33 15.22 8.39 -7.69
C PHE A 33 16.50 8.07 -6.91
N LEU A 34 17.23 6.99 -7.24
CA LEU A 34 18.49 6.65 -6.55
C LEU A 34 19.53 7.76 -6.67
N LYS A 35 19.45 8.60 -7.71
CA LYS A 35 20.27 9.80 -7.83
C LYS A 35 19.65 10.93 -6.98
N LYS A 36 19.97 10.96 -5.68
CA LYS A 36 19.36 11.86 -4.67
C LYS A 36 19.19 13.33 -5.07
N SER A 37 20.01 13.85 -6.00
CA SER A 37 19.84 15.20 -6.56
C SER A 37 18.47 15.47 -7.18
N SER A 38 17.72 14.42 -7.58
CA SER A 38 16.36 14.57 -8.11
C SER A 38 15.29 14.83 -7.03
N LEU A 39 15.58 14.52 -5.76
CA LEU A 39 14.65 14.63 -4.63
C LEU A 39 14.86 15.91 -3.80
N SER A 40 16.00 16.60 -3.99
CA SER A 40 16.33 17.83 -3.27
C SER A 40 15.56 19.06 -3.76
N SER A 41 14.81 18.94 -4.87
CA SER A 41 14.07 20.05 -5.43
C SER A 41 12.72 20.24 -4.72
N GLU A 42 12.43 21.47 -4.31
CA GLU A 42 11.22 21.83 -3.57
C GLU A 42 9.92 21.44 -4.32
N TRP A 43 9.86 21.67 -5.63
CA TRP A 43 8.68 21.32 -6.42
C TRP A 43 8.43 19.80 -6.50
N VAL A 44 9.50 18.99 -6.49
CA VAL A 44 9.38 17.52 -6.47
C VAL A 44 8.82 17.06 -5.13
N ARG A 45 9.27 17.67 -4.03
CA ARG A 45 8.74 17.39 -2.70
C ARG A 45 7.26 17.74 -2.59
N LEU A 46 6.86 18.92 -3.06
CA LEU A 46 5.45 19.34 -3.11
C LEU A 46 4.58 18.35 -3.92
N GLU A 47 5.04 17.91 -5.10
CA GLU A 47 4.31 16.93 -5.89
C GLU A 47 4.25 15.56 -5.18
N LEU A 48 5.32 15.12 -4.50
CA LEU A 48 5.31 13.88 -3.71
C LEU A 48 4.33 13.95 -2.54
N ASP A 49 4.27 15.08 -1.83
CA ASP A 49 3.33 15.29 -0.73
C ASP A 49 1.87 15.21 -1.21
N GLN A 50 1.55 15.85 -2.33
CA GLN A 50 0.21 15.74 -2.93
C GLN A 50 -0.13 14.32 -3.39
N LEU A 51 0.86 13.55 -3.84
CA LEU A 51 0.69 12.14 -4.18
C LEU A 51 0.47 11.27 -2.93
N ASN A 52 1.19 11.58 -1.85
CA ASN A 52 1.06 10.94 -0.54
C ASN A 52 -0.35 11.17 0.07
N GLU A 53 -0.85 12.40 0.05
CA GLU A 53 -2.21 12.73 0.50
C GLU A 53 -3.27 11.94 -0.27
N LYS A 54 -3.15 11.86 -1.60
CA LYS A 54 -4.06 11.07 -2.44
C LYS A 54 -3.93 9.58 -2.16
N ARG A 55 -2.71 9.07 -1.92
CA ARG A 55 -2.48 7.67 -1.51
C ARG A 55 -3.26 7.37 -0.24
N ILE A 56 -3.12 8.23 0.78
CA ILE A 56 -3.82 8.10 2.06
C ILE A 56 -5.34 8.07 1.85
N GLY A 57 -5.87 8.93 0.99
CA GLY A 57 -7.29 8.92 0.62
C GLY A 57 -7.76 7.56 0.09
N PHE A 58 -7.08 7.01 -0.92
CA PHE A 58 -7.44 5.69 -1.47
C PHE A 58 -7.24 4.55 -0.48
N GLN A 59 -6.24 4.63 0.41
CA GLN A 59 -6.06 3.64 1.47
C GLN A 59 -7.20 3.71 2.49
N ARG A 60 -7.71 4.90 2.83
CA ARG A 60 -8.89 5.02 3.69
C ARG A 60 -10.12 4.36 3.05
N ASP A 61 -10.33 4.52 1.76
CA ASP A 61 -11.43 3.85 1.04
C ASP A 61 -11.31 2.32 1.14
N LEU A 62 -10.10 1.78 0.97
CA LEU A 62 -9.85 0.35 1.13
C LEU A 62 -9.97 -0.11 2.59
N ASN A 63 -9.66 0.75 3.57
CA ASN A 63 -9.84 0.44 4.98
C ASN A 63 -11.32 0.26 5.34
N ILE A 64 -12.21 1.09 4.79
CA ILE A 64 -13.65 0.97 5.06
C ILE A 64 -14.15 -0.43 4.66
N ILE A 65 -13.70 -0.92 3.50
CA ILE A 65 -14.07 -2.25 2.98
C ILE A 65 -13.35 -3.37 3.75
N GLY A 66 -12.05 -3.21 4.01
CA GLY A 66 -11.25 -4.22 4.70
C GLY A 66 -11.61 -4.36 6.18
N GLY A 67 -11.99 -3.27 6.83
CA GLY A 67 -12.38 -3.21 8.24
C GLY A 67 -13.73 -3.88 8.51
N SER A 68 -14.71 -3.71 7.61
CA SER A 68 -16.02 -4.40 7.73
C SER A 68 -15.91 -5.92 7.60
N HIS A 69 -14.84 -6.43 6.99
CA HIS A 69 -14.61 -7.86 6.75
C HIS A 69 -13.37 -8.41 7.46
N GLY A 70 -12.95 -7.76 8.56
CA GLY A 70 -11.76 -8.15 9.33
C GLY A 70 -11.82 -9.58 9.91
N HIS A 71 -13.03 -10.09 10.17
CA HIS A 71 -13.26 -11.44 10.68
C HIS A 71 -12.73 -12.53 9.72
N VAL A 72 -12.83 -12.33 8.40
CA VAL A 72 -12.28 -13.26 7.39
C VAL A 72 -10.75 -13.39 7.50
N CYS A 73 -10.08 -12.29 7.83
CA CYS A 73 -8.63 -12.28 8.07
C CYS A 73 -8.26 -13.03 9.35
N ALA A 74 -9.08 -12.91 10.41
CA ALA A 74 -8.89 -13.64 11.66
C ALA A 74 -9.05 -15.16 11.46
N GLU A 75 -10.05 -15.59 10.70
CA GLU A 75 -10.27 -17.01 10.37
C GLU A 75 -9.12 -17.64 9.60
N CYS A 76 -8.60 -16.93 8.58
CA CYS A 76 -7.44 -17.42 7.82
C CYS A 76 -6.09 -17.12 8.50
N ARG A 77 -6.11 -16.48 9.68
CA ARG A 77 -4.94 -16.00 10.44
C ARG A 77 -3.96 -15.18 9.61
N GLY A 78 -4.44 -14.47 8.60
CA GLY A 78 -3.59 -13.71 7.70
C GLY A 78 -2.65 -14.57 6.84
N LYS A 79 -2.95 -15.84 6.54
CA LYS A 79 -2.16 -16.68 5.62
C LYS A 79 -1.91 -16.02 4.25
N CYS A 80 -2.87 -15.23 3.75
CA CYS A 80 -2.70 -14.44 2.53
C CYS A 80 -1.64 -13.35 2.66
N CYS A 81 -1.34 -12.92 3.89
CA CYS A 81 -0.31 -11.97 4.29
C CYS A 81 1.01 -12.64 4.70
N GLY A 82 0.95 -13.81 5.35
CA GLY A 82 2.09 -14.53 5.95
C GLY A 82 3.12 -15.11 4.96
N GLY A 83 2.77 -15.30 3.70
CA GLY A 83 3.69 -15.87 2.70
C GLY A 83 4.74 -14.92 2.10
N VAL A 84 4.73 -13.63 2.46
CA VAL A 84 5.63 -12.65 1.84
C VAL A 84 6.13 -11.67 2.89
N ARG A 85 7.34 -11.91 3.41
CA ARG A 85 8.01 -11.10 4.45
C ARG A 85 8.32 -9.65 4.05
N GLU A 86 7.99 -9.25 2.82
CA GLU A 86 8.42 -7.99 2.22
C GLU A 86 7.25 -7.32 1.48
N ARG A 87 6.47 -6.52 2.19
CA ARG A 87 5.34 -5.75 1.61
C ARG A 87 5.58 -4.25 1.60
N ASP A 88 6.84 -3.84 1.56
CA ASP A 88 7.26 -2.44 1.57
C ASP A 88 8.04 -2.13 0.30
N ALA A 89 7.32 -1.69 -0.74
CA ALA A 89 7.90 -1.37 -2.03
C ALA A 89 8.70 -0.05 -1.95
N PHE A 90 9.84 0.01 -2.63
CA PHE A 90 10.67 1.21 -2.70
C PHE A 90 9.92 2.45 -3.18
N ILE A 91 9.07 2.32 -4.19
CA ILE A 91 8.28 3.45 -4.68
C ILE A 91 7.35 4.01 -3.60
N ASP A 92 6.74 3.13 -2.79
CA ASP A 92 5.82 3.53 -1.73
C ASP A 92 6.57 4.22 -0.58
N ARG A 93 7.77 3.73 -0.25
CA ARG A 93 8.64 4.42 0.71
C ARG A 93 9.00 5.82 0.27
N ILE A 94 9.39 6.03 -0.98
CA ILE A 94 9.74 7.40 -1.45
C ILE A 94 8.53 8.32 -1.37
N ILE A 95 7.32 7.82 -1.63
CA ILE A 95 6.09 8.62 -1.51
C ILE A 95 5.84 9.01 -0.05
N GLN A 96 6.11 8.11 0.89
CA GLN A 96 5.89 8.33 2.33
C GLN A 96 7.00 9.13 3.02
N ASP A 97 8.24 8.86 2.65
CA ASP A 97 9.48 9.39 3.21
C ASP A 97 10.49 9.56 2.05
N PRO A 98 10.47 10.72 1.35
CA PRO A 98 11.38 10.98 0.24
C PRO A 98 12.86 10.92 0.64
N GLU A 99 13.17 11.15 1.92
CA GLU A 99 14.54 11.13 2.46
C GLU A 99 14.96 9.74 2.95
N THR A 100 14.15 8.72 2.68
CA THR A 100 14.41 7.36 3.14
C THR A 100 15.82 6.88 2.74
N PRO A 101 16.65 6.40 3.68
CA PRO A 101 17.94 5.82 3.34
C PRO A 101 17.79 4.45 2.66
N ASN A 102 16.58 3.88 2.68
CA ASN A 102 16.31 2.50 2.28
C ASN A 102 15.91 2.38 0.81
N LEU A 103 16.94 2.27 -0.02
CA LEU A 103 16.86 2.30 -1.48
C LEU A 103 16.67 0.93 -2.15
N CYS A 104 16.75 -0.17 -1.38
CA CYS A 104 16.58 -1.53 -1.89
C CYS A 104 15.14 -1.80 -2.33
N ALA A 105 14.92 -2.63 -3.36
CA ALA A 105 13.58 -2.92 -3.85
C ALA A 105 12.65 -3.55 -2.79
N ARG A 106 13.23 -4.24 -1.79
CA ARG A 106 12.58 -4.93 -0.68
C ARG A 106 13.47 -4.88 0.57
N ARG A 107 12.87 -4.88 1.76
CA ARG A 107 13.54 -4.78 3.08
C ARG A 107 13.63 -6.15 3.76
N THR A 108 14.71 -6.38 4.51
CA THR A 108 14.74 -7.32 5.66
C THR A 108 13.93 -6.74 6.84
N GLU A 109 13.34 -7.62 7.65
CA GLU A 109 12.39 -7.31 8.75
C GLU A 109 12.82 -6.14 9.67
N GLY A 110 11.85 -5.34 10.13
CA GLY A 110 12.01 -4.52 11.35
C GLY A 110 11.99 -3.00 11.21
N GLU A 111 11.89 -2.42 10.01
CA GLU A 111 12.06 -0.96 9.92
C GLU A 111 10.97 -0.14 9.22
N MET A 112 10.14 -0.63 8.28
CA MET A 112 9.06 0.10 7.54
C MET A 112 9.24 1.64 7.30
N ALA A 113 8.31 2.34 6.66
CA ALA A 113 8.28 3.82 6.74
C ALA A 113 7.36 4.27 7.88
N ALA A 114 6.28 3.49 8.06
CA ALA A 114 5.28 3.65 9.10
C ALA A 114 5.85 3.88 10.50
N TYR A 115 6.86 3.14 10.96
CA TYR A 115 7.40 3.30 12.33
C TYR A 115 8.07 4.65 12.56
N LYS A 116 8.81 5.17 11.58
CA LYS A 116 9.40 6.51 11.69
C LYS A 116 8.31 7.57 11.80
N LEU A 117 7.24 7.40 11.04
CA LEU A 117 6.08 8.30 11.04
C LEU A 117 5.24 8.16 12.33
N LEU A 118 5.16 6.95 12.89
CA LEU A 118 4.48 6.66 14.16
C LEU A 118 5.25 7.17 15.37
N ALA A 119 6.58 7.05 15.40
CA ALA A 119 7.42 7.53 16.49
C ALA A 119 7.40 9.07 16.64
N GLY A 120 6.99 9.79 15.58
CA GLY A 120 6.90 11.25 15.57
C GLY A 120 5.50 11.83 15.81
N LYS A 121 4.47 11.00 16.06
CA LYS A 121 3.09 11.47 16.27
C LYS A 121 2.44 10.73 17.44
N GLU A 122 1.87 11.48 18.38
CA GLU A 122 0.91 10.96 19.36
C GLU A 122 -0.38 10.55 18.63
N HIS A 123 -0.35 9.38 17.99
CA HIS A 123 -1.55 8.80 17.41
C HIS A 123 -2.35 8.14 18.54
N GLY A 124 -3.23 8.94 19.14
CA GLY A 124 -4.26 8.46 20.04
C GLY A 124 -5.13 7.41 19.36
N GLY A 125 -5.20 6.23 19.96
CA GLY A 125 -6.11 5.16 19.57
C GLY A 125 -5.42 3.90 19.11
N THR A 126 -4.93 3.10 20.06
CA THR A 126 -4.31 1.80 19.78
C THR A 126 -4.80 0.73 20.75
N ALA A 127 -6.11 0.45 20.73
CA ALA A 127 -6.63 -0.76 21.35
C ALA A 127 -5.88 -2.03 20.86
N VAL A 128 -5.35 -2.02 19.62
CA VAL A 128 -4.63 -3.14 18.97
C VAL A 128 -3.16 -3.30 19.42
N MET A 129 -2.54 -2.32 20.10
CA MET A 129 -1.13 -2.41 20.52
C MET A 129 -0.90 -3.52 21.57
N ALA A 130 -1.89 -3.78 22.43
CA ALA A 130 -1.78 -4.72 23.54
C ALA A 130 -1.91 -6.20 23.13
N ALA A 131 -2.57 -6.49 22.00
CA ALA A 131 -2.78 -7.85 21.53
C ALA A 131 -1.48 -8.51 21.05
N ALA A 132 -1.27 -9.79 21.38
CA ALA A 132 -0.06 -10.52 21.01
C ALA A 132 0.07 -10.70 19.48
N PRO A 133 1.29 -10.66 18.91
CA PRO A 133 1.53 -10.99 17.51
C PRO A 133 1.15 -12.44 17.19
N VAL A 134 0.71 -12.68 15.96
CA VAL A 134 0.46 -14.04 15.47
C VAL A 134 1.80 -14.71 15.12
N PRO A 135 2.13 -15.89 15.69
CA PRO A 135 3.37 -16.61 15.35
C PRO A 135 3.51 -16.87 13.85
N ASP A 136 4.75 -16.83 13.33
CA ASP A 136 5.11 -17.04 11.92
C ASP A 136 4.53 -16.04 10.90
N HIS A 137 3.98 -14.92 11.37
CA HIS A 137 3.45 -13.85 10.52
C HIS A 137 4.24 -12.54 10.70
N CYS A 138 3.83 -11.50 9.98
CA CYS A 138 4.34 -10.15 10.21
C CYS A 138 4.17 -9.77 11.69
N PRO A 139 5.19 -9.20 12.35
CA PRO A 139 5.14 -8.86 13.79
C PRO A 139 4.03 -7.85 14.14
N GLU A 140 3.53 -7.13 13.14
CA GLU A 140 2.46 -6.14 13.29
C GLU A 140 1.05 -6.72 13.20
N LEU A 141 0.92 -7.99 12.81
CA LEU A 141 -0.37 -8.67 12.75
C LEU A 141 -0.69 -9.28 14.12
N THR A 142 -1.77 -8.83 14.73
CA THR A 142 -2.36 -9.42 15.93
C THR A 142 -3.67 -10.12 15.59
N VAL A 143 -4.23 -10.85 16.57
CA VAL A 143 -5.56 -11.45 16.46
C VAL A 143 -6.69 -10.43 16.31
N GLU A 144 -6.45 -9.18 16.68
CA GLU A 144 -7.41 -8.07 16.59
C GLU A 144 -7.23 -7.21 15.33
N GLY A 145 -6.16 -7.43 14.56
CA GLY A 145 -5.84 -6.69 13.35
C GLY A 145 -4.38 -6.25 13.28
N CYS A 146 -4.04 -5.36 12.36
CA CYS A 146 -2.68 -4.84 12.26
C CYS A 146 -2.52 -3.57 13.12
N ARG A 147 -1.43 -3.54 13.90
CA ARG A 147 -1.05 -2.44 14.81
C ARG A 147 -0.75 -1.11 14.12
N ILE A 148 -0.37 -1.15 12.85
CA ILE A 148 -0.09 0.04 12.05
C ILE A 148 -1.43 0.64 11.56
N PRO A 149 -1.68 1.94 11.75
CA PRO A 149 -2.83 2.63 11.15
C PRO A 149 -2.87 2.44 9.64
N TYR A 150 -4.06 2.24 9.08
CA TYR A 150 -4.21 1.77 7.69
C TYR A 150 -3.56 2.72 6.67
N GLU A 151 -3.62 4.02 6.91
CA GLU A 151 -3.04 5.09 6.10
C GLU A 151 -1.50 5.13 6.11
N LEU A 152 -0.88 4.53 7.14
CA LEU A 152 0.57 4.41 7.27
C LEU A 152 1.06 3.03 6.79
N ARG A 153 0.15 2.09 6.53
CA ARG A 153 0.54 0.78 5.99
C ARG A 153 1.06 0.94 4.56
N PRO A 154 2.01 0.10 4.14
CA PRO A 154 2.39 0.02 2.75
C PRO A 154 1.19 -0.27 1.84
N ILE A 155 1.20 0.28 0.63
CA ILE A 155 0.10 0.12 -0.33
C ILE A 155 -0.21 -1.36 -0.54
N GLN A 156 0.80 -2.22 -0.63
CA GLN A 156 0.61 -3.67 -0.79
C GLN A 156 -0.22 -4.28 0.36
N CYS A 157 0.03 -3.89 1.61
CA CYS A 157 -0.72 -4.38 2.77
C CYS A 157 -2.21 -4.01 2.71
N THR A 158 -2.55 -2.99 1.93
CA THR A 158 -3.91 -2.46 1.79
C THR A 158 -4.58 -2.87 0.48
N ALA A 159 -3.80 -3.15 -0.56
CA ALA A 159 -4.30 -3.47 -1.89
C ALA A 159 -4.60 -4.96 -2.10
N TYR A 160 -3.91 -5.86 -1.40
CA TYR A 160 -4.07 -7.30 -1.60
C TYR A 160 -5.25 -7.88 -0.80
N PHE A 161 -6.44 -7.88 -1.41
CA PHE A 161 -7.60 -8.60 -0.90
C PHE A 161 -7.57 -10.09 -1.31
N CYS A 162 -7.87 -10.98 -0.37
CA CYS A 162 -7.95 -12.41 -0.64
C CYS A 162 -9.30 -12.77 -1.29
N ARG A 163 -9.36 -13.91 -1.99
CA ARG A 163 -10.59 -14.34 -2.68
C ARG A 163 -11.76 -14.49 -1.73
N LYS A 164 -11.55 -15.10 -0.55
CA LYS A 164 -12.58 -15.28 0.48
C LYS A 164 -13.20 -13.95 0.90
N THR A 165 -12.37 -12.95 1.22
CA THR A 165 -12.85 -11.60 1.56
C THR A 165 -13.67 -11.01 0.43
N ILE A 166 -13.21 -11.11 -0.83
CA ILE A 166 -13.91 -10.53 -1.98
C ILE A 166 -15.25 -11.22 -2.27
N ASP A 167 -15.37 -12.52 -1.99
CA ASP A 167 -16.60 -13.26 -2.22
C ASP A 167 -17.75 -12.77 -1.30
N GLU A 168 -17.42 -12.23 -0.12
CA GLU A 168 -18.39 -11.66 0.83
C GLU A 168 -18.78 -10.21 0.52
N LEU A 169 -17.98 -9.49 -0.27
CA LEU A 169 -18.25 -8.08 -0.57
C LEU A 169 -19.51 -7.91 -1.42
N SER A 170 -20.22 -6.82 -1.17
CA SER A 170 -21.28 -6.33 -2.05
C SER A 170 -20.69 -5.84 -3.40
N SER A 171 -21.56 -5.68 -4.40
CA SER A 171 -21.16 -5.12 -5.70
C SER A 171 -20.64 -3.68 -5.57
N GLN A 172 -21.22 -2.90 -4.65
CA GLN A 172 -20.83 -1.50 -4.42
C GLN A 172 -19.44 -1.42 -3.78
N GLU A 173 -19.15 -2.29 -2.80
CA GLU A 173 -17.81 -2.39 -2.19
C GLU A 173 -16.77 -2.83 -3.21
N CYS A 174 -17.10 -3.79 -4.08
CA CYS A 174 -16.21 -4.16 -5.19
C CYS A 174 -15.91 -2.97 -6.10
N ASP A 175 -16.90 -2.14 -6.44
CA ASP A 175 -16.69 -0.96 -7.28
C ASP A 175 -15.85 0.10 -6.59
N THR A 176 -16.08 0.36 -5.31
CA THR A 176 -15.24 1.26 -4.50
C THR A 176 -13.81 0.73 -4.43
N GLY A 177 -13.63 -0.56 -4.16
CA GLY A 177 -12.33 -1.21 -4.11
C GLY A 177 -11.57 -1.14 -5.44
N ILE A 178 -12.23 -1.40 -6.56
CA ILE A 178 -11.64 -1.26 -7.90
C ILE A 178 -11.20 0.19 -8.16
N ARG A 179 -12.03 1.18 -7.84
CA ARG A 179 -11.68 2.60 -8.01
C ARG A 179 -10.48 2.99 -7.15
N ALA A 180 -10.46 2.58 -5.89
CA ALA A 180 -9.36 2.88 -4.97
C ALA A 180 -8.05 2.22 -5.43
N LEU A 181 -8.09 0.94 -5.84
CA LEU A 181 -6.92 0.26 -6.42
C LEU A 181 -6.42 0.92 -7.70
N ALA A 182 -7.32 1.32 -8.60
CA ALA A 182 -6.97 2.06 -9.79
C ALA A 182 -6.32 3.42 -9.43
N GLY A 183 -6.81 4.08 -8.39
CA GLY A 183 -6.22 5.27 -7.79
C GLY A 183 -4.78 5.03 -7.33
N LEU A 184 -4.55 3.99 -6.52
CA LEU A 184 -3.22 3.64 -6.02
C LEU A 184 -2.23 3.30 -7.15
N MET A 185 -2.68 2.57 -8.18
CA MET A 185 -1.85 2.31 -9.36
C MET A 185 -1.51 3.61 -10.12
N LYS A 186 -2.46 4.53 -10.26
CA LYS A 186 -2.20 5.86 -10.84
C LYS A 186 -1.19 6.66 -10.02
N ILE A 187 -1.24 6.58 -8.69
CA ILE A 187 -0.24 7.22 -7.83
C ILE A 187 1.15 6.65 -8.10
N GLN A 188 1.30 5.32 -8.12
CA GLN A 188 2.58 4.68 -8.46
C GLN A 188 3.12 5.14 -9.82
N VAL A 189 2.29 5.13 -10.86
CA VAL A 189 2.69 5.60 -12.19
C VAL A 189 3.09 7.07 -12.17
N ARG A 190 2.33 7.94 -11.50
CA ARG A 190 2.64 9.38 -11.41
C ARG A 190 3.95 9.64 -10.65
N THR A 191 4.24 8.88 -9.60
CA THR A 191 5.51 8.96 -8.89
C THR A 191 6.69 8.60 -9.80
N VAL A 192 6.56 7.57 -10.64
CA VAL A 192 7.59 7.25 -11.65
C VAL A 192 7.75 8.39 -12.66
N MET A 193 6.64 8.94 -13.16
CA MET A 193 6.67 10.05 -14.13
C MET A 193 7.30 11.31 -13.53
N LEU A 194 7.07 11.59 -12.25
CA LEU A 194 7.72 12.65 -11.50
C LEU A 194 9.24 12.41 -11.42
N ALA A 195 9.68 11.18 -11.16
CA ALA A 195 11.10 10.81 -11.17
C ALA A 195 11.76 11.12 -12.52
N ILE A 196 11.08 10.75 -13.62
CA ILE A 196 11.55 10.97 -14.98
C ILE A 196 11.61 12.47 -15.28
N ARG A 197 10.55 13.23 -14.99
CA ARG A 197 10.48 14.69 -15.20
C ARG A 197 11.58 15.44 -14.45
N SER A 198 11.77 15.10 -13.17
CA SER A 198 12.83 15.65 -12.33
C SER A 198 14.21 15.42 -12.95
N ARG A 199 14.48 14.22 -13.45
CA ARG A 199 15.76 13.90 -14.11
C ARG A 199 15.97 14.65 -15.43
N MET A 200 14.90 14.95 -16.16
CA MET A 200 14.95 15.72 -17.40
C MET A 200 15.00 17.23 -17.18
N GLY A 201 14.93 17.71 -15.93
CA GLY A 201 14.81 19.14 -15.62
C GLY A 201 13.49 19.77 -16.09
N LYS A 202 12.47 18.94 -16.40
CA LYS A 202 11.17 19.39 -16.87
C LYS A 202 10.24 19.58 -15.68
N ARG A 203 9.87 20.83 -15.41
CA ARG A 203 8.73 21.16 -14.55
C ARG A 203 7.42 20.91 -15.28
#